data_AF-X0WLR9-F1
#
_entry.id   AF-X0WLR9-F1
#
_cell.length_a   1.000
_cell.length_b   1.000
_cell.length_c   1.000
_cell.angle_alpha   90.00
_cell.angle_beta   90.00
_cell.angle_gamma   90.00
#
_symmetry.space_group_name_H-M   'P 1'
#
loop_
_entity.id
_entity.type
_entity.pdbx_description
1 polymer ?
#
loop_
_entity_poly.entity_id
_entity_poly.type
_entity_poly.pdbx_seq_one_letter_code
_entity_poly.pdbx_strand_id
1 'polypeptide(L)'
;KWNQLWEQIDIVLDGPDFDQLAIRFSQFHIYQMTPVHDERLSIAAKGLSGEGYKGHVFWDMEIFILPFFIYTFPEIARRLLFYRYHFLDGAREKAKENGFEGAMYPWECADTGREVTPKWGGVDFKTGKPQRIWTGELEQHITCDIVYSIWHYFQATCDHDFMYNYGLEIMLETSRFWASRLEYNPEKDQYEINNVTGPDEYSEHINNNTFTNYMVKWQLNKTIHFSGWIKANQLEVWKKVTSKIKFTLNELSDWKGR
;
A
#
# COMPACT_ATOMS: atom_id res chain seq x y z
N LYS A 1 -1.64 27.16 -16.70
CA LYS A 1 -1.68 25.96 -15.84
C LYS A 1 -1.99 24.69 -16.63
N TRP A 2 -3.19 24.53 -17.23
CA TRP A 2 -3.50 23.31 -18.02
C TRP A 2 -2.59 23.10 -19.25
N ASN A 3 -2.23 24.16 -19.98
CA ASN A 3 -1.29 24.02 -21.10
C ASN A 3 0.08 23.47 -20.65
N GLN A 4 0.64 24.02 -19.57
CA GLN A 4 1.91 23.55 -18.97
C GLN A 4 1.83 22.10 -18.50
N LEU A 5 0.68 21.70 -17.93
CA LEU A 5 0.43 20.33 -17.53
C LEU A 5 0.44 19.39 -18.74
N TRP A 6 -0.31 19.73 -19.80
CA TRP A 6 -0.36 18.94 -21.02
C TRP A 6 0.99 18.83 -21.72
N GLU A 7 1.79 19.90 -21.74
CA GLU A 7 3.18 19.85 -22.25
C GLU A 7 4.04 18.78 -21.55
N GLN A 8 3.72 18.43 -20.31
CA GLN A 8 4.48 17.46 -19.50
C GLN A 8 3.93 16.03 -19.57
N ILE A 9 2.61 15.85 -19.68
CA ILE A 9 1.99 14.51 -19.58
C ILE A 9 1.40 13.98 -20.88
N ASP A 10 1.19 14.80 -21.90
CA ASP A 10 0.43 14.38 -23.09
C ASP A 10 1.10 13.19 -23.79
N ILE A 11 0.30 12.17 -24.07
CA ILE A 11 0.71 11.02 -24.88
C ILE A 11 0.03 11.19 -26.24
N VAL A 12 0.84 11.49 -27.26
CA VAL A 12 0.36 11.62 -28.63
C VAL A 12 0.40 10.26 -29.31
N LEU A 13 -0.76 9.78 -29.74
CA LEU A 13 -0.91 8.50 -30.43
C LEU A 13 -0.95 8.73 -31.93
N ASP A 14 -0.24 7.88 -32.68
CA ASP A 14 -0.43 7.74 -34.12
C ASP A 14 -1.54 6.69 -34.35
N GLY A 15 -2.80 7.13 -34.32
CA GLY A 15 -3.96 6.24 -34.32
C GLY A 15 -5.30 6.98 -34.40
N PRO A 16 -6.43 6.28 -34.19
CA PRO A 16 -7.76 6.87 -34.24
C PRO A 16 -7.95 8.02 -33.24
N ASP A 17 -8.69 9.07 -33.63
CA ASP A 17 -9.00 10.21 -32.77
C ASP A 17 -9.64 9.81 -31.43
N PHE A 18 -10.43 8.73 -31.43
CA PHE A 18 -11.07 8.23 -30.21
C PHE A 18 -10.05 7.70 -29.20
N ASP A 19 -9.00 7.02 -29.65
CA ASP A 19 -7.95 6.49 -28.76
C ASP A 19 -7.14 7.65 -28.17
N GLN A 20 -6.86 8.68 -28.98
CA GLN A 20 -6.23 9.91 -28.50
C GLN A 20 -7.09 10.65 -27.47
N LEU A 21 -8.42 10.69 -27.66
CA LEU A 21 -9.36 11.23 -26.69
C LEU A 21 -9.38 10.38 -25.41
N ALA A 22 -9.40 9.06 -25.53
CA ALA A 22 -9.49 8.14 -24.39
C ALA A 22 -8.28 8.24 -23.46
N ILE A 23 -7.05 8.32 -24.01
CA ILE A 23 -5.85 8.48 -23.18
C ILE A 23 -5.83 9.86 -22.49
N ARG A 24 -6.15 10.93 -23.22
CA ARG A 24 -6.23 12.29 -22.65
C ARG A 24 -7.34 12.38 -21.60
N PHE A 25 -8.49 11.75 -21.82
CA PHE A 25 -9.57 11.69 -20.84
C PHE A 25 -9.11 11.03 -19.54
N SER A 26 -8.39 9.90 -19.64
CA SER A 26 -7.83 9.20 -18.48
C SER A 26 -6.82 10.06 -17.73
N GLN A 27 -5.86 10.68 -18.45
CA GLN A 27 -4.84 11.57 -17.87
C GLN A 27 -5.46 12.79 -17.19
N PHE A 28 -6.47 13.40 -17.82
CA PHE A 28 -7.22 14.51 -17.26
C PHE A 28 -7.85 14.12 -15.91
N HIS A 29 -8.53 12.97 -15.85
CA HIS A 29 -9.18 12.49 -14.65
C HIS A 29 -8.21 12.16 -13.52
N ILE A 30 -7.11 11.47 -13.81
CA ILE A 30 -6.06 11.17 -12.84
C ILE A 30 -5.55 12.46 -12.20
N TYR A 31 -5.19 13.46 -13.02
CA TYR A 31 -4.62 14.69 -12.49
C TYR A 31 -5.65 15.54 -11.73
N GLN A 32 -6.86 15.77 -12.29
CA GLN A 32 -7.82 16.67 -11.65
C GLN A 32 -8.36 16.14 -10.31
N MET A 33 -8.36 14.83 -10.10
CA MET A 33 -8.83 14.19 -8.86
C MET A 33 -7.74 14.13 -7.78
N THR A 34 -6.53 14.64 -8.05
CA THR A 34 -5.40 14.54 -7.13
C THR A 34 -5.36 15.70 -6.13
N PRO A 35 -5.48 15.44 -4.81
CA PRO A 35 -5.51 16.49 -3.81
C PRO A 35 -4.10 16.98 -3.45
N VAL A 36 -3.43 17.69 -4.36
CA VAL A 36 -2.02 18.14 -4.18
C VAL A 36 -1.79 19.18 -3.07
N HIS A 37 -2.86 19.70 -2.47
CA HIS A 37 -2.83 20.80 -1.50
C HIS A 37 -2.58 20.36 -0.05
N ASP A 38 -2.77 19.07 0.26
CA ASP A 38 -2.57 18.51 1.60
C ASP A 38 -2.03 17.07 1.50
N GLU A 39 -0.89 16.80 2.14
CA GLU A 39 -0.24 15.48 2.15
C GLU A 39 -0.95 14.46 3.05
N ARG A 40 -1.98 14.87 3.79
CA ARG A 40 -2.90 13.99 4.53
C ARG A 40 -4.07 13.52 3.68
N LEU A 41 -4.14 13.92 2.41
CA LEU A 41 -5.14 13.47 1.46
C LEU A 41 -4.48 12.64 0.35
N SER A 42 -5.25 11.72 -0.20
CA SER A 42 -4.82 10.86 -1.30
C SER A 42 -5.99 10.61 -2.27
N ILE A 43 -5.74 9.84 -3.33
CA ILE A 43 -6.70 9.62 -4.41
C ILE A 43 -7.62 8.46 -4.05
N ALA A 44 -8.91 8.77 -3.91
CA ALA A 44 -9.95 7.77 -3.65
C ALA A 44 -10.28 6.94 -4.90
N ALA A 45 -10.86 5.74 -4.72
CA ALA A 45 -11.20 4.82 -5.81
C ALA A 45 -12.13 5.41 -6.89
N LYS A 46 -12.94 6.43 -6.55
CA LYS A 46 -13.80 7.19 -7.49
C LYS A 46 -13.43 8.67 -7.58
N GLY A 47 -12.23 9.02 -7.10
CA GLY A 47 -11.77 10.40 -6.93
C GLY A 47 -12.84 11.25 -6.25
N LEU A 48 -13.23 12.34 -6.91
CA LEU A 48 -14.31 13.24 -6.47
C LEU A 48 -15.47 13.30 -7.49
N SER A 49 -15.68 12.23 -8.26
CA SER A 49 -16.73 12.17 -9.29
C SER A 49 -18.09 11.65 -8.80
N GLY A 50 -18.15 11.14 -7.57
CA GLY A 50 -19.38 10.61 -7.00
C GLY A 50 -19.14 9.93 -5.65
N GLU A 51 -20.23 9.45 -5.03
CA GLU A 51 -20.21 8.91 -3.67
C GLU A 51 -19.85 7.41 -3.60
N GLY A 52 -19.63 6.76 -4.74
CA GLY A 52 -19.18 5.36 -4.79
C GLY A 52 -17.87 5.19 -4.03
N TYR A 53 -17.82 4.17 -3.15
CA TYR A 53 -16.70 3.94 -2.22
C TYR A 53 -16.37 5.11 -1.29
N LYS A 54 -17.29 6.07 -1.12
CA LYS A 54 -17.29 7.08 -0.04
C LYS A 54 -16.03 7.94 0.06
N GLY A 55 -15.25 8.06 -1.01
CA GLY A 55 -13.97 8.77 -0.99
C GLY A 55 -12.84 8.02 -0.28
N HIS A 56 -12.98 6.71 -0.06
CA HIS A 56 -11.95 5.89 0.56
C HIS A 56 -10.79 5.61 -0.40
N VAL A 57 -9.60 5.51 0.18
CA VAL A 57 -8.32 5.24 -0.49
C VAL A 57 -7.96 3.77 -0.30
N PHE A 58 -7.76 3.08 -1.42
CA PHE A 58 -7.44 1.66 -1.53
C PHE A 58 -6.03 1.49 -2.12
N TRP A 59 -5.62 0.24 -2.34
CA TRP A 59 -4.42 -0.12 -3.10
C TRP A 59 -4.44 0.41 -4.55
N ASP A 60 -5.62 0.79 -5.07
CA ASP A 60 -5.81 1.51 -6.35
C ASP A 60 -4.84 2.68 -6.50
N MET A 61 -4.68 3.47 -5.42
CA MET A 61 -3.80 4.63 -5.44
C MET A 61 -2.35 4.21 -5.69
N GLU A 62 -1.85 3.26 -4.91
CA GLU A 62 -0.48 2.79 -4.96
C GLU A 62 -0.13 2.07 -6.26
N ILE A 63 -0.97 1.11 -6.69
CA ILE A 63 -0.61 0.19 -7.77
C ILE A 63 -0.99 0.72 -9.15
N PHE A 64 -2.12 1.41 -9.27
CA PHE A 64 -2.65 1.80 -10.58
C PHE A 64 -2.41 3.29 -10.89
N ILE A 65 -2.50 4.16 -9.89
CA ILE A 65 -2.41 5.61 -10.11
C ILE A 65 -1.00 6.16 -9.87
N LEU A 66 -0.33 5.73 -8.80
CA LEU A 66 0.98 6.25 -8.41
C LEU A 66 2.04 6.13 -9.51
N PRO A 67 2.13 5.05 -10.33
CA PRO A 67 3.11 4.97 -11.40
C PRO A 67 3.05 6.13 -12.39
N PHE A 68 1.85 6.62 -12.71
CA PHE A 68 1.68 7.80 -13.55
C PHE A 68 2.42 9.00 -12.94
N PHE A 69 2.22 9.26 -11.64
CA PHE A 69 2.89 10.37 -10.96
C PHE A 69 4.38 10.13 -10.75
N ILE A 70 4.82 8.90 -10.50
CA ILE A 70 6.26 8.59 -10.36
C ILE A 70 7.03 9.05 -11.60
N TYR A 71 6.46 8.86 -12.80
CA TYR A 71 7.15 9.17 -14.06
C TYR A 71 6.79 10.53 -14.68
N THR A 72 5.77 11.22 -14.17
CA THR A 72 5.37 12.55 -14.66
C THR A 72 5.65 13.66 -13.65
N PHE A 73 5.26 13.47 -12.38
CA PHE A 73 5.39 14.44 -11.29
C PHE A 73 5.84 13.75 -9.99
N PRO A 74 7.12 13.38 -9.86
CA PRO A 74 7.63 12.64 -8.70
C PRO A 74 7.32 13.33 -7.36
N GLU A 75 7.27 14.65 -7.33
CA GLU A 75 6.92 15.43 -6.14
C GLU A 75 5.46 15.23 -5.70
N ILE A 76 4.55 14.95 -6.64
CA ILE A 76 3.17 14.58 -6.34
C ILE A 76 3.13 13.13 -5.83
N ALA A 77 3.85 12.21 -6.47
CA ALA A 77 3.95 10.82 -6.00
C ALA A 77 4.45 10.75 -4.55
N ARG A 78 5.47 11.55 -4.21
CA ARG A 78 5.98 11.68 -2.85
C ARG A 78 4.91 12.13 -1.85
N ARG A 79 4.09 13.12 -2.22
CA ARG A 79 2.97 13.62 -1.39
C ARG A 79 1.91 12.54 -1.17
N LEU A 80 1.57 11.80 -2.22
CA LEU A 80 0.61 10.70 -2.12
C LEU A 80 1.12 9.58 -1.21
N LEU A 81 2.42 9.29 -1.21
CA LEU A 81 3.00 8.32 -0.28
C LEU A 81 3.04 8.84 1.18
N PHE A 82 3.14 10.15 1.41
CA PHE A 82 3.08 10.71 2.76
C PHE A 82 1.77 10.44 3.47
N TYR A 83 0.67 10.33 2.74
CA TYR A 83 -0.62 9.91 3.27
C TYR A 83 -0.47 8.63 4.12
N ARG A 84 0.23 7.62 3.59
CA ARG A 84 0.44 6.35 4.31
C ARG A 84 1.35 6.50 5.52
N TYR A 85 2.34 7.39 5.45
CA TYR A 85 3.20 7.67 6.60
C TYR A 85 2.44 8.39 7.73
N HIS A 86 1.65 9.41 7.40
CA HIS A 86 0.83 10.15 8.37
C HIS A 86 -0.15 9.25 9.12
N PHE A 87 -0.64 8.20 8.46
CA PHE A 87 -1.59 7.25 9.02
C PHE A 87 -0.97 5.92 9.48
N LEU A 88 0.35 5.86 9.63
CA LEU A 88 1.05 4.66 10.11
C LEU A 88 0.58 4.22 11.50
N ASP A 89 0.22 5.16 12.38
CA ASP A 89 -0.30 4.83 13.71
C ASP A 89 -1.67 4.15 13.66
N GLY A 90 -2.53 4.50 12.70
CA GLY A 90 -3.79 3.78 12.47
C GLY A 90 -3.56 2.35 12.02
N ALA A 91 -2.56 2.11 11.18
CA ALA A 91 -2.16 0.76 10.76
C ALA A 91 -1.57 -0.06 11.93
N ARG A 92 -0.83 0.56 12.85
CA ARG A 92 -0.35 -0.07 14.08
C ARG A 92 -1.50 -0.46 15.01
N GLU A 93 -2.48 0.43 15.16
CA GLU A 93 -3.69 0.15 15.95
C GLU A 93 -4.48 -1.02 15.36
N LYS A 94 -4.70 -1.03 14.04
CA LYS A 94 -5.37 -2.14 13.35
C LYS A 94 -4.65 -3.48 13.55
N ALA A 95 -3.31 -3.52 13.41
CA ALA A 95 -2.55 -4.74 13.65
C ALA A 95 -2.80 -5.27 15.07
N LYS A 96 -2.68 -4.40 16.06
CA LYS A 96 -2.90 -4.74 17.48
C LYS A 96 -4.33 -5.24 17.75
N GLU A 97 -5.35 -4.58 17.19
CA GLU A 97 -6.75 -4.98 17.33
C GLU A 97 -7.02 -6.38 16.76
N ASN A 98 -6.24 -6.80 15.76
CA ASN A 98 -6.32 -8.12 15.14
C ASN A 98 -5.34 -9.14 15.75
N GLY A 99 -4.66 -8.79 16.85
CA GLY A 99 -3.73 -9.68 17.55
C GLY A 99 -2.36 -9.83 16.88
N PHE A 100 -2.02 -8.93 15.96
CA PHE A 100 -0.73 -8.89 15.27
C PHE A 100 0.19 -7.79 15.81
N GLU A 101 1.46 -7.85 15.45
CA GLU A 101 2.45 -6.81 15.73
C GLU A 101 2.63 -5.88 14.51
N GLY A 102 3.43 -4.83 14.65
CA GLY A 102 3.79 -3.97 13.53
C GLY A 102 2.65 -3.11 13.01
N ALA A 103 2.59 -2.92 11.69
CA ALA A 103 1.58 -2.11 11.01
C ALA A 103 0.85 -2.91 9.92
N MET A 104 -0.47 -3.02 10.07
CA MET A 104 -1.40 -3.61 9.11
C MET A 104 -2.24 -2.49 8.53
N TYR A 105 -2.02 -2.11 7.28
CA TYR A 105 -2.80 -1.01 6.71
C TYR A 105 -4.28 -1.42 6.54
N PRO A 106 -5.22 -0.47 6.71
CA PRO A 106 -6.62 -0.68 6.39
C PRO A 106 -6.81 -0.95 4.89
N TRP A 107 -7.78 -1.80 4.54
CA TRP A 107 -8.17 -2.04 3.15
C TRP A 107 -8.76 -0.76 2.57
N GLU A 108 -9.71 -0.17 3.30
CA GLU A 108 -10.26 1.15 3.01
C GLU A 108 -9.76 2.15 4.04
N CYS A 109 -9.04 3.16 3.57
CA CYS A 109 -8.51 4.22 4.42
C CYS A 109 -9.21 5.55 4.13
N ALA A 110 -9.50 6.32 5.18
CA ALA A 110 -9.98 7.70 5.10
C ALA A 110 -9.11 8.63 5.97
N ASP A 111 -9.72 9.68 6.51
CA ASP A 111 -9.10 10.81 7.23
C ASP A 111 -8.48 10.48 8.60
N THR A 112 -8.74 9.30 9.16
CA THR A 112 -8.20 8.86 10.45
C THR A 112 -7.10 7.80 10.35
N GLY A 113 -6.89 7.22 9.17
CA GLY A 113 -5.96 6.09 9.01
C GLY A 113 -6.48 4.75 9.54
N ARG A 114 -7.70 4.71 10.09
CA ARG A 114 -8.34 3.50 10.60
C ARG A 114 -9.10 2.77 9.50
N GLU A 115 -9.41 1.50 9.76
CA GLU A 115 -10.24 0.69 8.87
C GLU A 115 -11.65 1.26 8.78
N VAL A 116 -12.06 1.61 7.56
CA VAL A 116 -13.41 2.10 7.27
C VAL A 116 -14.16 1.21 6.29
N THR A 117 -13.62 0.03 5.93
CA THR A 117 -14.34 -0.96 5.13
C THR A 117 -15.65 -1.34 5.83
N PRO A 118 -16.80 -1.19 5.16
CA PRO A 118 -18.07 -1.62 5.71
C PRO A 118 -18.05 -3.12 5.99
N LYS A 119 -18.54 -3.54 7.16
CA LYS A 119 -18.71 -4.98 7.46
C LYS A 119 -19.88 -5.62 6.72
N TRP A 120 -20.84 -4.80 6.27
CA TRP A 120 -22.05 -5.26 5.62
C TRP A 120 -22.31 -4.45 4.35
N GLY A 121 -22.54 -5.17 3.26
CA GLY A 121 -22.85 -4.62 1.95
C GLY A 121 -24.34 -4.56 1.67
N GLY A 122 -24.65 -4.51 0.38
CA GLY A 122 -26.02 -4.58 -0.13
C GLY A 122 -26.73 -5.86 0.29
N VAL A 123 -28.04 -5.85 0.12
CA VAL A 123 -28.89 -7.00 0.41
C VAL A 123 -28.74 -8.02 -0.70
N ASP A 124 -28.48 -9.27 -0.33
CA ASP A 124 -28.55 -10.39 -1.25
C ASP A 124 -30.00 -10.56 -1.75
N PHE A 125 -30.17 -10.50 -3.07
CA PHE A 125 -31.51 -10.50 -3.68
C PHE A 125 -32.28 -11.80 -3.50
N LYS A 126 -31.61 -12.92 -3.18
CA LYS A 126 -32.27 -14.22 -2.95
C LYS A 126 -32.70 -14.37 -1.49
N THR A 127 -31.87 -13.95 -0.56
CA THR A 127 -32.06 -14.19 0.87
C THR A 127 -32.62 -13.00 1.64
N GLY A 128 -32.57 -11.79 1.07
CA GLY A 128 -33.01 -10.56 1.71
C GLY A 128 -32.11 -10.11 2.87
N LYS A 129 -30.94 -10.74 3.07
CA LYS A 129 -30.00 -10.42 4.16
C LYS A 129 -28.82 -9.57 3.64
N PRO A 130 -28.26 -8.67 4.46
CA PRO A 130 -27.02 -7.99 4.12
C PRO A 130 -25.89 -8.99 3.87
N GLN A 131 -25.13 -8.78 2.81
CA GLN A 131 -23.94 -9.57 2.54
C GLN A 131 -22.81 -9.12 3.46
N ARG A 132 -22.09 -10.09 4.04
CA ARG A 132 -20.89 -9.82 4.83
C ARG A 132 -19.75 -9.48 3.88
N ILE A 133 -19.07 -8.36 4.12
CA ILE A 133 -17.88 -7.95 3.36
C ILE A 133 -16.65 -8.28 4.20
N TRP A 134 -15.75 -9.10 3.69
CA TRP A 134 -14.58 -9.58 4.45
C TRP A 134 -13.27 -8.85 4.14
N THR A 135 -13.23 -8.03 3.09
CA THR A 135 -12.00 -7.42 2.55
C THR A 135 -11.21 -6.63 3.60
N GLY A 136 -11.89 -5.84 4.44
CA GLY A 136 -11.25 -5.10 5.55
C GLY A 136 -10.49 -5.98 6.55
N GLU A 137 -10.86 -7.25 6.68
CA GLU A 137 -10.23 -8.20 7.60
C GLU A 137 -9.25 -9.14 6.88
N LEU A 138 -9.62 -9.63 5.69
CA LEU A 138 -8.92 -10.72 5.01
C LEU A 138 -8.05 -10.28 3.83
N GLU A 139 -8.27 -9.09 3.27
CA GLU A 139 -7.53 -8.59 2.10
C GLU A 139 -6.33 -7.74 2.54
N GLN A 140 -5.34 -8.45 3.09
CA GLN A 140 -4.25 -7.83 3.85
C GLN A 140 -3.08 -7.39 2.94
N HIS A 141 -3.11 -7.78 1.65
CA HIS A 141 -2.00 -7.56 0.71
C HIS A 141 -1.73 -6.08 0.41
N ILE A 142 -2.70 -5.18 0.63
CA ILE A 142 -2.51 -3.72 0.58
C ILE A 142 -1.28 -3.25 1.36
N THR A 143 -0.96 -3.93 2.47
CA THR A 143 0.22 -3.65 3.28
C THR A 143 1.52 -3.85 2.49
N CYS A 144 1.59 -4.90 1.67
CA CYS A 144 2.71 -5.11 0.74
C CYS A 144 2.71 -4.14 -0.44
N ASP A 145 1.52 -3.82 -0.96
CA ASP A 145 1.37 -2.95 -2.14
C ASP A 145 1.90 -1.54 -1.87
N ILE A 146 1.69 -1.05 -0.64
CA ILE A 146 2.26 0.21 -0.15
C ILE A 146 3.79 0.16 -0.14
N VAL A 147 4.38 -0.91 0.40
CA VAL A 147 5.84 -1.05 0.43
C VAL A 147 6.42 -1.21 -0.97
N TYR A 148 5.74 -1.95 -1.84
CA TYR A 148 6.10 -2.08 -3.25
C TYR A 148 6.16 -0.73 -3.94
N SER A 149 5.14 0.10 -3.73
CA SER A 149 5.03 1.42 -4.35
C SER A 149 6.04 2.42 -3.80
N ILE A 150 6.32 2.38 -2.49
CA ILE A 150 7.43 3.13 -1.87
C ILE A 150 8.77 2.74 -2.50
N TRP A 151 9.01 1.44 -2.65
CA TRP A 151 10.25 0.94 -3.25
C TRP A 151 10.35 1.35 -4.72
N HIS A 152 9.26 1.24 -5.49
CA HIS A 152 9.21 1.66 -6.89
C HIS A 152 9.48 3.16 -7.06
N TYR A 153 8.83 4.01 -6.24
CA TYR A 153 9.11 5.44 -6.17
C TYR A 153 10.59 5.72 -5.91
N PHE A 154 11.18 5.06 -4.90
CA PHE A 154 12.58 5.26 -4.56
C PHE A 154 13.52 4.85 -5.69
N GLN A 155 13.24 3.73 -6.37
CA GLN A 155 14.05 3.28 -7.51
C GLN A 155 14.02 4.26 -8.69
N ALA A 156 12.88 4.92 -8.93
CA ALA A 156 12.73 5.87 -10.02
C ALA A 156 13.35 7.25 -9.70
N THR A 157 13.38 7.65 -8.42
CA THR A 157 13.71 9.03 -8.02
C THR A 157 15.03 9.18 -7.27
N CYS A 158 15.54 8.09 -6.68
CA CYS A 158 16.64 8.13 -5.72
C CYS A 158 16.39 9.09 -4.53
N ASP A 159 15.14 9.31 -4.14
CA ASP A 159 14.78 10.15 -2.99
C ASP A 159 15.16 9.48 -1.66
N HIS A 160 16.45 9.60 -1.31
CA HIS A 160 17.02 9.09 -0.08
C HIS A 160 16.41 9.75 1.15
N ASP A 161 16.08 11.04 1.09
CA ASP A 161 15.47 11.77 2.20
C ASP A 161 14.11 11.16 2.58
N PHE A 162 13.30 10.81 1.58
CA PHE A 162 12.04 10.11 1.82
C PHE A 162 12.26 8.73 2.45
N MET A 163 13.16 7.93 1.87
CA MET A 163 13.41 6.58 2.38
C MET A 163 13.98 6.56 3.80
N TYR A 164 14.88 7.47 4.12
CA TYR A 164 15.57 7.49 5.41
C TYR A 164 14.68 8.01 6.54
N ASN A 165 13.78 8.95 6.24
CA ASN A 165 12.92 9.56 7.25
C ASN A 165 11.56 8.89 7.39
N TYR A 166 11.07 8.19 6.34
CA TYR A 166 9.70 7.69 6.29
C TYR A 166 9.62 6.25 5.77
N GLY A 167 10.24 5.97 4.61
CA GLY A 167 10.11 4.68 3.93
C GLY A 167 10.62 3.50 4.76
N LEU A 168 11.80 3.62 5.38
CA LEU A 168 12.38 2.55 6.19
C LEU A 168 11.52 2.18 7.40
N GLU A 169 10.87 3.17 8.02
CA GLU A 169 9.97 2.92 9.16
C GLU A 169 8.74 2.11 8.72
N ILE A 170 8.12 2.50 7.61
CA ILE A 170 6.98 1.77 7.04
C ILE A 170 7.41 0.34 6.71
N MET A 171 8.54 0.17 6.02
CA MET A 171 9.05 -1.17 5.65
C MET A 171 9.26 -2.07 6.86
N LEU A 172 9.87 -1.56 7.94
CA LEU A 172 10.13 -2.34 9.14
C LEU A 172 8.84 -2.71 9.88
N GLU A 173 7.92 -1.76 10.06
CA GLU A 173 6.67 -2.00 10.80
C GLU A 173 5.72 -2.94 10.05
N THR A 174 5.62 -2.79 8.74
CA THR A 174 4.80 -3.69 7.92
C THR A 174 5.44 -5.07 7.78
N SER A 175 6.77 -5.18 7.76
CA SER A 175 7.46 -6.47 7.82
C SER A 175 7.28 -7.16 9.18
N ARG A 176 7.23 -6.39 10.27
CA ARG A 176 6.89 -6.89 11.61
C ARG A 176 5.47 -7.46 11.64
N PHE A 177 4.50 -6.78 11.02
CA PHE A 177 3.15 -7.32 10.83
C PHE A 177 3.18 -8.66 10.13
N TRP A 178 3.81 -8.74 8.95
CA TRP A 178 3.87 -10.00 8.22
C TRP A 178 4.56 -11.11 9.01
N ALA A 179 5.68 -10.82 9.66
CA ALA A 179 6.38 -11.81 10.48
C ALA A 179 5.51 -12.36 11.63
N SER A 180 4.62 -11.54 12.20
CA SER A 180 3.64 -11.96 13.23
C SER A 180 2.41 -12.67 12.64
N ARG A 181 2.11 -12.43 11.36
CA ARG A 181 0.94 -12.98 10.64
C ARG A 181 1.19 -14.39 10.09
N LEU A 182 2.44 -14.74 9.85
CA LEU A 182 2.83 -16.04 9.30
C LEU A 182 2.50 -17.18 10.27
N GLU A 183 1.99 -18.27 9.72
CA GLU A 183 1.66 -19.50 10.45
C GLU A 183 2.68 -20.58 10.07
N TYR A 184 3.41 -21.11 11.05
CA TYR A 184 4.39 -22.17 10.78
C TYR A 184 3.71 -23.55 10.69
N ASN A 185 3.89 -24.23 9.57
CA ASN A 185 3.44 -25.61 9.36
C ASN A 185 4.61 -26.59 9.59
N PRO A 186 4.66 -27.28 10.75
CA PRO A 186 5.78 -28.16 11.09
C PRO A 186 5.83 -29.45 10.25
N GLU A 187 4.71 -29.87 9.64
CA GLU A 187 4.66 -31.08 8.82
C GLU A 187 5.35 -30.88 7.46
N LYS A 188 5.31 -29.63 6.96
CA LYS A 188 5.87 -29.24 5.66
C LYS A 188 7.14 -28.40 5.79
N ASP A 189 7.55 -28.04 7.01
CA ASP A 189 8.67 -27.15 7.31
C ASP A 189 8.60 -25.84 6.49
N GLN A 190 7.43 -25.19 6.54
CA GLN A 190 7.18 -23.96 5.79
C GLN A 190 6.24 -23.00 6.54
N TYR A 191 6.34 -21.72 6.24
CA TYR A 191 5.35 -20.73 6.66
C TYR A 191 4.21 -20.62 5.65
N GLU A 192 3.01 -20.44 6.16
CA GLU A 192 1.77 -20.31 5.40
C GLU A 192 1.06 -19.00 5.80
N ILE A 193 0.25 -18.48 4.88
CA ILE A 193 -0.70 -17.40 5.16
C ILE A 193 -2.08 -17.93 4.81
N ASN A 194 -2.83 -18.34 5.82
CA ASN A 194 -4.12 -18.96 5.66
C ASN A 194 -5.25 -17.96 5.87
N ASN A 195 -6.45 -18.27 5.38
CA ASN A 195 -7.65 -17.46 5.59
C ASN A 195 -7.45 -15.97 5.18
N VAL A 196 -7.20 -15.76 3.90
CA VAL A 196 -7.05 -14.43 3.29
C VAL A 196 -7.95 -14.28 2.08
N THR A 197 -8.07 -13.05 1.60
CA THR A 197 -8.55 -12.70 0.26
C THR A 197 -7.36 -12.12 -0.50
N GLY A 198 -7.17 -12.54 -1.75
CA GLY A 198 -6.19 -11.92 -2.65
C GLY A 198 -6.88 -10.96 -3.62
N PRO A 199 -6.17 -10.47 -4.66
CA PRO A 199 -6.73 -9.51 -5.61
C PRO A 199 -8.00 -9.99 -6.36
N ASP A 200 -8.23 -11.31 -6.40
CA ASP A 200 -9.53 -11.87 -6.82
C ASP A 200 -10.48 -11.92 -5.62
N GLU A 201 -11.22 -10.84 -5.41
CA GLU A 201 -12.18 -10.69 -4.29
C GLU A 201 -13.33 -11.71 -4.33
N TYR A 202 -13.56 -12.44 -5.43
CA TYR A 202 -14.56 -13.51 -5.47
C TYR A 202 -14.16 -14.75 -4.68
N SER A 203 -12.87 -14.89 -4.37
CA SER A 203 -12.29 -16.02 -3.66
C SER A 203 -11.90 -15.61 -2.23
N GLU A 204 -12.85 -15.72 -1.30
CA GLU A 204 -12.65 -15.41 0.12
C GLU A 204 -12.22 -16.64 0.93
N HIS A 205 -11.62 -16.41 2.11
CA HIS A 205 -11.20 -17.47 3.04
C HIS A 205 -10.24 -18.50 2.42
N ILE A 206 -9.42 -18.07 1.46
CA ILE A 206 -8.46 -18.94 0.79
C ILE A 206 -7.15 -19.05 1.56
N ASN A 207 -6.50 -20.19 1.44
CA ASN A 207 -5.19 -20.44 2.03
C ASN A 207 -4.09 -20.27 0.98
N ASN A 208 -2.98 -19.66 1.39
CA ASN A 208 -1.78 -19.50 0.58
C ASN A 208 -2.05 -18.87 -0.80
N ASN A 209 -2.77 -17.74 -0.81
CA ASN A 209 -2.94 -16.96 -2.03
C ASN A 209 -1.56 -16.65 -2.63
N THR A 210 -1.37 -16.99 -3.90
CA THR A 210 -0.04 -16.90 -4.55
C THR A 210 0.47 -15.47 -4.59
N PHE A 211 -0.38 -14.50 -4.90
CA PHE A 211 0.00 -13.09 -4.93
C PHE A 211 0.44 -12.61 -3.54
N THR A 212 -0.40 -12.82 -2.53
CA THR A 212 -0.11 -12.43 -1.14
C THR A 212 1.20 -13.07 -0.64
N ASN A 213 1.35 -14.38 -0.75
CA ASN A 213 2.55 -15.08 -0.28
C ASN A 213 3.82 -14.55 -0.97
N TYR A 214 3.77 -14.32 -2.29
CA TYR A 214 4.92 -13.82 -3.04
C TYR A 214 5.26 -12.38 -2.64
N MET A 215 4.27 -11.51 -2.48
CA MET A 215 4.45 -10.12 -2.07
C MET A 215 5.03 -10.02 -0.66
N VAL A 216 4.56 -10.87 0.27
CA VAL A 216 5.10 -10.93 1.63
C VAL A 216 6.55 -11.37 1.64
N LYS A 217 6.87 -12.44 0.92
CA LYS A 217 8.25 -12.91 0.77
C LYS A 217 9.14 -11.85 0.12
N TRP A 218 8.64 -11.18 -0.91
CA TRP A 218 9.35 -10.07 -1.57
C TRP A 218 9.63 -8.95 -0.58
N GLN A 219 8.62 -8.52 0.19
CA GLN A 219 8.74 -7.43 1.15
C GLN A 219 9.75 -7.77 2.24
N LEU A 220 9.62 -8.93 2.90
CA LEU A 220 10.55 -9.35 3.96
C LEU A 220 12.00 -9.34 3.45
N ASN A 221 12.25 -9.93 2.28
CA ASN A 221 13.58 -9.95 1.67
C ASN A 221 14.09 -8.54 1.32
N LYS A 222 13.23 -7.65 0.80
CA LYS A 222 13.60 -6.27 0.51
C LYS A 222 13.90 -5.48 1.76
N THR A 223 13.07 -5.58 2.80
CA THR A 223 13.31 -4.93 4.09
C THR A 223 14.63 -5.40 4.70
N ILE A 224 14.91 -6.71 4.70
CA ILE A 224 16.17 -7.26 5.22
C ILE A 224 17.38 -6.71 4.44
N HIS A 225 17.33 -6.76 3.11
CA HIS A 225 18.43 -6.29 2.27
C HIS A 225 18.70 -4.79 2.45
N PHE A 226 17.63 -3.98 2.38
CA PHE A 226 17.75 -2.53 2.52
C PHE A 226 18.18 -2.13 3.93
N SER A 227 17.66 -2.79 4.97
CA SER A 227 18.10 -2.56 6.36
C SER A 227 19.57 -2.91 6.55
N GLY A 228 20.07 -3.99 5.93
CA GLY A 228 21.49 -4.32 5.92
C GLY A 228 22.35 -3.23 5.28
N TRP A 229 21.90 -2.69 4.14
CA TRP A 229 22.57 -1.58 3.47
C TRP A 229 22.56 -0.29 4.31
N ILE A 230 21.42 0.08 4.90
CA ILE A 230 21.28 1.26 5.77
C ILE A 230 22.17 1.12 7.00
N LYS A 231 22.21 -0.05 7.64
CA LYS A 231 23.07 -0.28 8.81
C LYS A 231 24.55 -0.13 8.48
N ALA A 232 24.97 -0.52 7.27
CA ALA A 232 26.36 -0.43 6.83
C ALA A 232 26.76 0.98 6.37
N ASN A 233 25.85 1.72 5.73
CA ASN A 233 26.18 2.98 5.04
C ASN A 233 25.58 4.23 5.69
N GLN A 234 24.52 4.09 6.50
CA GLN A 234 23.72 5.17 7.08
C GLN A 234 23.35 4.84 8.54
N LEU A 235 24.37 4.57 9.36
CA LEU A 235 24.19 4.05 10.73
C LEU A 235 23.33 4.95 11.63
N GLU A 236 23.42 6.27 11.47
CA GLU A 236 22.61 7.20 12.28
C GLU A 236 21.12 7.15 11.90
N VAL A 237 20.80 6.95 10.62
CA VAL A 237 19.43 6.68 10.15
C VAL A 237 18.92 5.39 10.78
N TRP A 238 19.73 4.31 10.71
CA TRP A 238 19.40 3.03 11.33
C TRP A 238 19.05 3.19 12.81
N LYS A 239 19.93 3.82 13.60
CA LYS A 239 19.72 4.03 15.04
C LYS A 239 18.48 4.88 15.32
N LYS A 240 18.27 5.96 14.56
CA LYS A 240 17.10 6.84 14.71
C LYS A 240 15.80 6.06 14.52
N VAL A 241 15.67 5.34 13.40
CA VAL A 241 14.43 4.61 13.07
C VAL A 241 14.21 3.44 14.03
N THR A 242 15.23 2.62 14.27
CA THR A 242 15.11 1.47 15.18
C THR A 242 14.82 1.87 16.62
N SER A 243 15.43 2.96 17.11
CA SER A 243 15.09 3.49 18.43
C SER A 243 13.65 4.00 18.50
N LYS A 244 13.16 4.67 17.44
CA LYS A 244 11.79 5.18 17.38
C LYS A 244 10.76 4.05 17.48
N ILE A 245 10.94 2.99 16.72
CA ILE A 245 9.99 1.86 16.67
C ILE A 245 10.32 0.71 17.63
N LYS A 246 11.30 0.93 18.52
CA LYS A 246 11.82 -0.06 19.48
C LYS A 246 12.21 -1.38 18.81
N PHE A 247 12.82 -1.30 17.63
CA PHE A 247 13.25 -2.44 16.82
C PHE A 247 14.43 -3.15 17.47
N THR A 248 14.32 -4.46 17.64
CA THR A 248 15.40 -5.29 18.20
C THR A 248 16.20 -5.95 17.08
N LEU A 249 17.49 -6.21 17.32
CA LEU A 249 18.36 -6.81 16.31
C LEU A 249 17.95 -8.23 15.91
N ASN A 250 17.25 -8.94 16.80
CA ASN A 250 16.82 -10.32 16.56
C ASN A 250 15.66 -10.40 15.55
N GLU A 251 14.83 -9.36 15.43
CA GLU A 251 13.72 -9.35 14.48
C GLU A 251 14.20 -9.59 13.04
N LEU A 252 15.27 -8.90 12.60
CA LEU A 252 15.81 -9.11 11.25
C LEU A 252 16.38 -10.51 11.01
N SER A 253 16.98 -11.14 12.04
CA SER A 253 17.45 -12.51 11.91
C SER A 253 16.28 -13.49 11.85
N ASP A 254 15.24 -13.24 12.65
CA ASP A 254 14.08 -14.11 12.75
C ASP A 254 13.26 -14.12 11.46
N TRP A 255 13.29 -13.04 10.68
CA TRP A 255 12.63 -12.96 9.39
C TRP A 255 13.39 -13.69 8.28
N LYS A 256 14.67 -14.00 8.45
CA LYS A 256 15.43 -14.77 7.45
C LYS A 256 14.94 -16.21 7.41
N GLY A 257 14.50 -16.65 6.25
CA GLY A 257 13.96 -18.00 6.07
C GLY A 257 12.48 -18.14 6.40
N ARG A 258 11.80 -17.02 6.72
CA ARG A 258 10.34 -16.92 6.71
C ARG A 258 9.80 -16.60 5.31
#